data_AF-A0A973DIQ9-F1
#
_entry.id   AF-A0A973DIQ9-F1
#
_cell.length_a   1.000
_cell.length_b   1.000
_cell.length_c   1.000
_cell.angle_alpha   90.00
_cell.angle_beta   90.00
_cell.angle_gamma   90.00
#
_symmetry.space_group_name_H-M   'P 1'
#
loop_
_entity.id
_entity.type
_entity.pdbx_description
1 polymer ?
#
loop_
_entity_poly.entity_id
_entity_poly.type
_entity_poly.pdbx_seq_one_letter_code
_entity_poly.pdbx_strand_id
1 'polypeptide(L)'
;MKNLASLALTAVLIILPTADSFANTPSTKGQLTLSYSDGRPDSNGLKDVNAALMTAGVRVSTLPLPEAATPILEVSKTRAITKEETTKLISIFSLHRGQLLEQIAKAGRKPEAHRGGFLATSEEGVAPYPKVYDMQAMTPEVVTYLQGKFGKLHVNSAVNGMGIDEVMTIVSGGHWTWFFLLPDNVIGKLTLGHVDIDGQAWRISYPGLVPHGGFLDSAYGLVVAYAHGPKNFVMRYEDPSVKGAELLGTNSWIDFTGESPKLLD
;
A
#
# COMPACT_ATOMS: atom_id res chain seq x y z
N MET A 1 65.35 53.92 20.60
CA MET A 1 65.07 52.87 21.61
C MET A 1 63.58 52.52 21.50
N LYS A 2 63.29 51.23 21.28
CA LYS A 2 62.02 50.48 21.47
C LYS A 2 60.69 51.26 21.27
N ASN A 3 59.99 51.12 20.15
CA ASN A 3 59.03 50.03 19.84
C ASN A 3 58.18 49.58 21.04
N LEU A 4 56.91 50.00 21.05
CA LEU A 4 55.78 49.33 21.69
C LEU A 4 54.49 49.96 21.12
N ALA A 5 53.76 49.22 20.30
CA ALA A 5 52.34 49.49 20.06
C ALA A 5 51.64 48.18 19.67
N SER A 6 50.60 47.87 20.44
CA SER A 6 49.80 46.66 20.50
C SER A 6 49.34 46.05 19.18
N LEU A 7 49.38 44.72 19.15
CA LEU A 7 48.58 43.85 18.31
C LEU A 7 47.12 43.89 18.77
N ALA A 8 46.19 44.19 17.87
CA ALA A 8 44.78 43.85 18.01
C ALA A 8 44.36 43.11 16.72
N LEU A 9 44.20 41.79 16.84
CA LEU A 9 43.81 40.91 15.74
C LEU A 9 42.28 40.88 15.67
N THR A 10 41.69 41.51 14.66
CA THR A 10 40.25 41.41 14.38
C THR A 10 40.01 40.19 13.50
N ALA A 11 39.42 39.14 14.05
CA ALA A 11 38.96 37.98 13.28
C ALA A 11 37.64 38.32 12.58
N VAL A 12 37.64 38.34 11.24
CA VAL A 12 36.43 38.41 10.43
C VAL A 12 35.86 37.00 10.30
N LEU A 13 34.71 36.76 10.92
CA LEU A 13 33.96 35.52 10.80
C LEU A 13 33.21 35.55 9.45
N ILE A 14 33.69 34.78 8.47
CA ILE A 14 32.96 34.58 7.21
C ILE A 14 31.91 33.49 7.47
N ILE A 15 30.65 33.89 7.60
CA ILE A 15 29.52 32.97 7.64
C ILE A 15 29.22 32.59 6.19
N LEU A 16 29.62 31.38 5.79
CA LEU A 16 29.16 30.77 4.54
C LEU A 16 27.73 30.26 4.76
N PRO A 17 26.78 30.53 3.85
CA PRO A 17 25.47 29.93 3.91
C PRO A 17 25.60 28.42 3.65
N THR A 18 25.19 27.60 4.61
CA THR A 18 24.96 26.18 4.40
C THR A 18 23.80 26.07 3.42
N ALA A 19 24.10 25.80 2.15
CA ALA A 19 23.09 25.35 1.22
C ALA A 19 22.60 23.99 1.74
N ASP A 20 21.40 23.96 2.32
CA ASP A 20 20.64 22.74 2.53
C ASP A 20 20.47 22.09 1.16
N SER A 21 21.34 21.12 0.87
CA SER A 21 21.14 20.22 -0.25
C SER A 21 19.94 19.36 0.11
N PHE A 22 18.76 19.78 -0.35
CA PHE A 22 17.65 18.86 -0.58
C PHE A 22 18.19 17.80 -1.54
N ALA A 23 18.69 16.69 -1.00
CA ALA A 23 18.95 15.51 -1.77
C ALA A 23 17.62 15.17 -2.46
N ASN A 24 17.55 15.34 -3.78
CA ASN A 24 16.44 14.84 -4.57
C ASN A 24 16.32 13.35 -4.27
N THR A 25 15.33 12.96 -3.47
CA THR A 25 14.98 11.55 -3.32
C THR A 25 14.80 11.01 -4.74
N PRO A 26 15.53 9.96 -5.14
CA PRO A 26 15.39 9.40 -6.48
C PRO A 26 13.92 9.10 -6.75
N SER A 27 13.40 9.59 -7.86
CA SER A 27 12.00 9.36 -8.22
C SER A 27 11.75 7.85 -8.28
N THR A 28 10.85 7.34 -7.44
CA THR A 28 10.41 5.94 -7.46
C THR A 28 9.33 5.71 -8.53
N LYS A 29 9.05 6.71 -9.40
CA LYS A 29 8.01 6.63 -10.42
C LYS A 29 8.22 5.42 -11.33
N GLY A 30 7.17 4.61 -11.46
CA GLY A 30 7.19 3.40 -12.29
C GLY A 30 8.05 2.25 -11.75
N GLN A 31 8.67 2.39 -10.58
CA GLN A 31 9.37 1.29 -9.91
C GLN A 31 8.36 0.33 -9.30
N LEU A 32 8.61 -0.96 -9.45
CA LEU A 32 7.84 -2.03 -8.84
C LEU A 32 8.83 -3.11 -8.45
N THR A 33 8.90 -3.41 -7.16
CA THR A 33 9.88 -4.34 -6.60
C THR A 33 9.18 -5.33 -5.69
N LEU A 34 9.59 -6.59 -5.77
CA LEU A 34 9.20 -7.64 -4.83
C LEU A 34 10.47 -8.19 -4.18
N SER A 35 10.64 -7.89 -2.90
CA SER A 35 11.72 -8.42 -2.06
C SER A 35 11.24 -9.62 -1.26
N TYR A 36 12.16 -10.51 -0.86
CA TYR A 36 11.83 -11.82 -0.30
C TYR A 36 12.45 -12.05 1.08
N SER A 37 11.66 -12.54 2.03
CA SER A 37 12.09 -12.74 3.41
C SER A 37 13.16 -13.82 3.59
N ASP A 38 13.43 -14.62 2.56
CA ASP A 38 14.48 -15.65 2.55
C ASP A 38 15.81 -15.14 1.95
N GLY A 39 15.88 -13.86 1.59
CA GLY A 39 17.09 -13.20 1.11
C GLY A 39 17.47 -13.50 -0.34
N ARG A 40 16.61 -14.16 -1.13
CA ARG A 40 16.85 -14.31 -2.58
C ARG A 40 16.78 -12.93 -3.28
N PRO A 41 17.38 -12.78 -4.47
CA PRO A 41 17.37 -11.50 -5.19
C PRO A 41 15.96 -10.98 -5.51
N ASP A 42 15.79 -9.67 -5.45
CA ASP A 42 14.54 -8.99 -5.74
C ASP A 42 14.07 -9.19 -7.19
N SER A 43 12.76 -9.36 -7.36
CA SER A 43 12.13 -9.26 -8.68
C SER A 43 11.75 -7.81 -8.95
N ASN A 44 12.02 -7.33 -10.17
CA ASN A 44 11.81 -5.95 -10.54
C ASN A 44 10.97 -5.82 -11.81
N GLY A 45 10.08 -4.84 -11.84
CA GLY A 45 9.18 -4.56 -12.95
C GLY A 45 8.02 -5.55 -13.07
N LEU A 46 7.01 -5.15 -13.86
CA LEU A 46 5.73 -5.87 -13.94
C LEU A 46 5.86 -7.34 -14.31
N LYS A 47 6.77 -7.70 -15.22
CA LYS A 47 6.88 -9.08 -15.73
C LYS A 47 7.36 -10.02 -14.63
N ASP A 48 8.50 -9.72 -14.02
CA ASP A 48 9.17 -10.62 -13.09
C ASP A 48 8.45 -10.63 -11.73
N VAL A 49 7.97 -9.46 -11.29
CA VAL A 49 7.13 -9.37 -10.07
C VAL A 49 5.85 -10.19 -10.23
N ASN A 50 5.14 -10.08 -11.37
CA ASN A 50 3.93 -10.90 -11.57
C ASN A 50 4.25 -12.39 -11.71
N ALA A 51 5.40 -12.77 -12.28
CA ALA A 51 5.78 -14.18 -12.36
C ALA A 51 5.86 -14.83 -10.96
N ALA A 52 6.38 -14.10 -9.97
CA ALA A 52 6.40 -14.54 -8.57
C ALA A 52 5.01 -14.45 -7.91
N LEU A 53 4.34 -13.29 -8.00
CA LEU A 53 3.06 -13.02 -7.31
C LEU A 53 1.91 -13.94 -7.77
N MET A 54 1.91 -14.36 -9.03
CA MET A 54 0.87 -15.26 -9.56
C MET A 54 0.85 -16.62 -8.86
N THR A 55 1.95 -17.05 -8.23
CA THR A 55 1.98 -18.27 -7.42
C THR A 55 1.14 -18.18 -6.15
N ALA A 56 0.88 -16.96 -5.67
CA ALA A 56 -0.05 -16.63 -4.58
C ALA A 56 -1.41 -16.13 -5.12
N GLY A 57 -1.64 -16.21 -6.43
CA GLY A 57 -2.82 -15.66 -7.08
C GLY A 57 -2.93 -14.14 -6.99
N VAL A 58 -1.80 -13.46 -6.80
CA VAL A 58 -1.72 -12.00 -6.74
C VAL A 58 -1.29 -11.47 -8.10
N ARG A 59 -1.86 -10.34 -8.50
CA ARG A 59 -1.50 -9.67 -9.75
C ARG A 59 -1.42 -8.17 -9.59
N VAL A 60 -0.36 -7.57 -10.15
CA VAL A 60 -0.18 -6.13 -10.32
C VAL A 60 -0.31 -5.75 -11.79
N SER A 61 -0.97 -4.63 -12.05
CA SER A 61 -1.11 -4.01 -13.37
C SER A 61 -1.01 -2.49 -13.27
N THR A 62 -0.81 -1.84 -14.40
CA THR A 62 -0.87 -0.38 -14.53
C THR A 62 -2.11 0.04 -15.30
N LEU A 63 -2.61 1.24 -15.02
CA LEU A 63 -3.74 1.85 -15.73
C LEU A 63 -3.55 3.37 -15.85
N PRO A 64 -4.05 3.98 -16.93
CA PRO A 64 -4.06 5.44 -17.06
C PRO A 64 -4.89 6.08 -15.96
N LEU A 65 -4.41 7.22 -15.48
CA LEU A 65 -5.19 8.13 -14.65
C LEU A 65 -6.17 8.89 -15.55
N PRO A 66 -7.49 8.77 -15.33
CA PRO A 66 -8.46 9.57 -16.09
C PRO A 66 -8.28 11.06 -15.77
N GLU A 67 -8.29 11.92 -16.79
CA GLU A 67 -8.15 13.38 -16.64
C GLU A 67 -9.17 13.97 -15.65
N ALA A 68 -10.37 13.37 -15.59
CA ALA A 68 -11.41 13.77 -14.65
C ALA A 68 -11.02 13.61 -13.17
N ALA A 69 -10.01 12.79 -12.84
CA ALA A 69 -9.49 12.62 -11.48
C ALA A 69 -8.47 13.70 -11.11
N THR A 70 -7.81 14.33 -12.08
CA THR A 70 -6.68 15.25 -11.88
C THR A 70 -6.91 16.28 -10.78
N PRO A 71 -8.07 16.99 -10.71
CA PRO A 71 -8.30 17.98 -9.66
C PRO A 71 -8.26 17.38 -8.24
N ILE A 72 -8.77 16.16 -8.06
CA ILE A 72 -8.80 15.46 -6.77
C ILE A 72 -7.40 14.97 -6.39
N LEU A 73 -6.66 14.44 -7.37
CA LEU A 73 -5.32 13.91 -7.15
C LEU A 73 -4.33 15.02 -6.77
N GLU A 74 -4.40 16.19 -7.40
CA GLU A 74 -3.58 17.35 -7.04
C GLU A 74 -3.86 17.85 -5.61
N VAL A 75 -5.15 17.93 -5.26
CA VAL A 75 -5.57 18.29 -3.90
C VAL A 75 -5.01 17.32 -2.85
N SER A 76 -5.03 16.01 -3.14
CA SER A 76 -4.60 14.96 -2.21
C SER A 76 -3.13 15.04 -1.79
N LYS A 77 -2.31 15.84 -2.49
CA LYS A 77 -0.91 16.08 -2.13
C LYS A 77 -0.77 16.94 -0.86
N THR A 78 -1.78 17.77 -0.56
CA THR A 78 -1.66 18.84 0.44
C THR A 78 -2.74 18.83 1.51
N ARG A 79 -3.88 18.17 1.28
CA ARG A 79 -4.96 18.02 2.26
C ARG A 79 -5.77 16.76 2.03
N ALA A 80 -6.55 16.39 3.05
CA ALA A 80 -7.58 15.37 2.92
C ALA A 80 -8.62 15.78 1.87
N ILE A 81 -9.12 14.79 1.10
CA ILE A 81 -10.21 15.01 0.15
C ILE A 81 -11.56 15.07 0.86
N THR A 82 -12.51 15.82 0.31
CA THR A 82 -13.87 15.91 0.86
C THR A 82 -14.67 14.65 0.56
N LYS A 83 -15.86 14.54 1.17
CA LYS A 83 -16.79 13.44 0.93
C LYS A 83 -17.30 13.43 -0.52
N GLU A 84 -17.53 14.61 -1.10
CA GLU A 84 -17.95 14.78 -2.48
C GLU A 84 -16.82 14.36 -3.43
N GLU A 85 -15.59 14.78 -3.15
CA GLU A 85 -14.38 14.36 -3.89
C GLU A 85 -14.18 12.84 -3.81
N THR A 86 -14.36 12.24 -2.62
CA THR A 86 -14.31 10.78 -2.42
C THR A 86 -15.35 10.06 -3.29
N THR A 87 -16.60 10.54 -3.26
CA THR A 87 -17.69 9.94 -4.05
C THR A 87 -17.41 10.05 -5.54
N LYS A 88 -16.88 11.20 -5.99
CA LYS A 88 -16.49 11.43 -7.37
C LYS A 88 -15.33 10.52 -7.79
N LEU A 89 -14.32 10.35 -6.94
CA LEU A 89 -13.18 9.48 -7.21
C LEU A 89 -13.60 8.02 -7.38
N ILE A 90 -14.45 7.51 -6.48
CA ILE A 90 -15.05 6.16 -6.59
C ILE A 90 -15.81 6.01 -7.91
N SER A 91 -16.56 7.04 -8.33
CA SER A 91 -17.29 7.02 -9.60
C SER A 91 -16.35 6.95 -10.82
N ILE A 92 -15.24 7.71 -10.81
CA ILE A 92 -14.26 7.73 -11.90
C ILE A 92 -13.56 6.38 -12.05
N PHE A 93 -13.16 5.77 -10.94
CA PHE A 93 -12.47 4.48 -10.91
C PHE A 93 -13.42 3.29 -10.73
N SER A 94 -14.71 3.48 -11.05
CA SER A 94 -15.72 2.47 -10.76
C SER A 94 -15.48 1.16 -11.50
N LEU A 95 -15.63 0.05 -10.76
CA LEU A 95 -15.57 -1.30 -11.31
C LEU A 95 -16.91 -1.98 -11.11
N HIS A 96 -17.52 -2.45 -12.20
CA HIS A 96 -18.68 -3.32 -12.12
C HIS A 96 -18.26 -4.78 -11.92
N ARG A 97 -19.21 -5.65 -11.53
CA ARG A 97 -18.96 -7.08 -11.25
C ARG A 97 -18.10 -7.78 -12.30
N GLY A 98 -18.45 -7.63 -13.58
CA GLY A 98 -17.67 -8.22 -14.68
C GLY A 98 -16.19 -7.82 -14.68
N GLN A 99 -15.88 -6.53 -14.47
CA GLN A 99 -14.50 -6.04 -14.40
C GLN A 99 -13.76 -6.54 -13.16
N LEU A 100 -14.45 -6.68 -12.02
CA LEU A 100 -13.87 -7.27 -10.80
C LEU A 100 -13.52 -8.75 -11.02
N LEU A 101 -14.45 -9.52 -11.60
CA LEU A 101 -14.21 -10.92 -11.98
C LEU A 101 -13.10 -11.07 -13.03
N GLU A 102 -12.95 -10.10 -13.92
CA GLU A 102 -11.85 -10.06 -14.88
C GLU A 102 -10.50 -9.88 -14.19
N GLN A 103 -10.40 -9.06 -13.13
CA GLN A 103 -9.15 -8.92 -12.36
C GLN A 103 -8.74 -10.24 -11.70
N ILE A 104 -9.71 -10.97 -11.15
CA ILE A 104 -9.51 -12.29 -10.54
C ILE A 104 -9.03 -13.30 -11.58
N ALA A 105 -9.69 -13.34 -12.74
CA ALA A 105 -9.29 -14.23 -13.83
C ALA A 105 -7.88 -13.90 -14.36
N LYS A 106 -7.56 -12.62 -14.49
CA LYS A 106 -6.20 -12.15 -14.87
C LYS A 106 -5.14 -12.54 -13.83
N ALA A 107 -5.53 -12.69 -12.57
CA ALA A 107 -4.67 -13.20 -11.50
C ALA A 107 -4.60 -14.74 -11.44
N GLY A 108 -5.19 -15.44 -12.41
CA GLY A 108 -5.18 -16.91 -12.48
C GLY A 108 -6.11 -17.60 -11.49
N ARG A 109 -7.04 -16.85 -10.88
CA ARG A 109 -7.93 -17.33 -9.82
C ARG A 109 -9.36 -17.55 -10.32
N LYS A 110 -10.15 -18.24 -9.49
CA LYS A 110 -11.62 -18.22 -9.52
C LYS A 110 -12.10 -17.34 -8.35
N PRO A 111 -13.27 -16.70 -8.46
CA PRO A 111 -13.79 -15.88 -7.36
C PRO A 111 -14.10 -16.74 -6.13
N GLU A 112 -13.83 -16.20 -4.94
CA GLU A 112 -14.05 -16.89 -3.66
C GLU A 112 -15.54 -17.15 -3.40
N ALA A 113 -16.40 -16.25 -3.89
CA ALA A 113 -17.84 -16.38 -3.85
C ALA A 113 -18.42 -16.65 -5.25
N HIS A 114 -19.50 -17.44 -5.32
CA HIS A 114 -20.21 -17.65 -6.58
C HIS A 114 -20.58 -16.32 -7.24
N ARG A 115 -20.15 -16.14 -8.50
CA ARG A 115 -20.29 -14.90 -9.29
C ARG A 115 -19.73 -13.64 -8.60
N GLY A 116 -18.80 -13.79 -7.66
CA GLY A 116 -18.19 -12.69 -6.89
C GLY A 116 -19.01 -12.20 -5.69
N GLY A 117 -20.14 -12.83 -5.36
CA GLY A 117 -20.87 -12.52 -4.12
C GLY A 117 -21.39 -11.06 -4.01
N PHE A 118 -21.39 -10.51 -2.80
CA PHE A 118 -21.80 -9.14 -2.49
C PHE A 118 -20.69 -8.14 -2.88
N LEU A 119 -21.03 -7.16 -3.73
CA LEU A 119 -20.09 -6.11 -4.15
C LEU A 119 -19.90 -5.01 -3.09
N ALA A 120 -20.86 -4.93 -2.15
CA ALA A 120 -20.81 -4.05 -1.00
C ALA A 120 -20.52 -4.87 0.26
N THR A 121 -19.49 -5.72 0.20
CA THR A 121 -19.01 -6.46 1.37
C THR A 121 -18.40 -5.49 2.39
N SER A 122 -18.39 -5.86 3.66
CA SER A 122 -17.80 -5.07 4.75
C SER A 122 -17.08 -5.94 5.75
N GLU A 123 -16.02 -5.41 6.35
CA GLU A 123 -15.57 -5.91 7.65
C GLU A 123 -16.69 -5.63 8.67
N GLU A 124 -16.97 -6.56 9.59
CA GLU A 124 -18.02 -6.35 10.59
C GLU A 124 -17.84 -5.05 11.37
N GLY A 125 -18.89 -4.24 11.45
CA GLY A 125 -18.88 -2.94 12.12
C GLY A 125 -18.22 -1.80 11.32
N VAL A 126 -17.75 -2.04 10.11
CA VAL A 126 -17.11 -1.04 9.24
C VAL A 126 -18.01 -0.75 8.02
N ALA A 127 -17.91 0.46 7.47
CA ALA A 127 -18.58 0.80 6.21
C ALA A 127 -18.25 -0.20 5.09
N PRO A 128 -19.19 -0.46 4.15
CA PRO A 128 -18.95 -1.39 3.05
C PRO A 128 -18.03 -0.81 1.98
N TYR A 129 -17.48 -1.70 1.16
CA TYR A 129 -16.78 -1.36 -0.06
C TYR A 129 -17.73 -0.85 -1.16
N PRO A 130 -17.24 -0.05 -2.13
CA PRO A 130 -15.87 0.46 -2.25
C PRO A 130 -15.51 1.56 -1.23
N LYS A 131 -14.20 1.75 -1.00
CA LYS A 131 -13.63 2.75 -0.07
C LYS A 131 -12.52 3.55 -0.74
N VAL A 132 -12.21 4.71 -0.16
CA VAL A 132 -10.96 5.43 -0.45
C VAL A 132 -10.14 5.51 0.82
N TYR A 133 -8.90 5.03 0.75
CA TYR A 133 -7.91 5.32 1.77
C TYR A 133 -7.19 6.59 1.38
N ASP A 134 -7.25 7.59 2.25
CA ASP A 134 -6.61 8.89 2.08
C ASP A 134 -5.64 9.13 3.23
N MET A 135 -4.34 9.13 2.92
CA MET A 135 -3.30 9.33 3.93
C MET A 135 -3.39 10.69 4.60
N GLN A 136 -3.88 11.73 3.91
CA GLN A 136 -4.02 13.07 4.48
C GLN A 136 -5.21 13.19 5.45
N ALA A 137 -6.14 12.22 5.44
CA ALA A 137 -7.25 12.17 6.37
C ALA A 137 -6.90 11.44 7.69
N MET A 138 -5.72 10.84 7.78
CA MET A 138 -5.31 10.02 8.93
C MET A 138 -4.42 10.82 9.88
N THR A 139 -4.72 10.78 11.18
CA THR A 139 -3.79 11.29 12.20
C THR A 139 -2.65 10.28 12.43
N PRO A 140 -1.52 10.68 13.02
CA PRO A 140 -0.41 9.77 13.34
C PRO A 140 -0.84 8.56 14.19
N GLU A 141 -1.79 8.74 15.11
CA GLU A 141 -2.33 7.67 15.94
C GLU A 141 -3.16 6.69 15.11
N VAL A 142 -3.97 7.20 14.17
CA VAL A 142 -4.72 6.37 13.22
C VAL A 142 -3.77 5.59 12.32
N VAL A 143 -2.73 6.23 11.79
CA VAL A 143 -1.69 5.56 10.99
C VAL A 143 -1.03 4.44 11.79
N THR A 144 -0.60 4.71 13.02
CA THR A 144 0.01 3.71 13.92
C THR A 144 -0.92 2.53 14.17
N TYR A 145 -2.19 2.81 14.49
CA TYR A 145 -3.22 1.77 14.68
C TYR A 145 -3.40 0.92 13.42
N LEU A 146 -3.52 1.55 12.25
CA LEU A 146 -3.72 0.85 10.99
C LEU A 146 -2.49 0.08 10.54
N GLN A 147 -1.28 0.55 10.81
CA GLN A 147 -0.03 -0.21 10.59
C GLN A 147 0.01 -1.45 11.49
N GLY A 148 -0.45 -1.36 12.74
CA GLY A 148 -0.54 -2.51 13.64
C GLY A 148 -1.61 -3.52 13.22
N LYS A 149 -2.73 -3.02 12.66
CA LYS A 149 -3.83 -3.82 12.13
C LYS A 149 -3.47 -4.48 10.79
N PHE A 150 -3.21 -3.68 9.76
CA PHE A 150 -2.97 -4.17 8.40
C PHE A 150 -1.56 -4.69 8.15
N GLY A 151 -0.56 -4.28 8.95
CA GLY A 151 0.83 -4.72 8.78
C GLY A 151 1.03 -6.19 9.12
N LYS A 152 0.25 -6.73 10.05
CA LYS A 152 0.26 -8.17 10.37
C LYS A 152 -0.36 -8.96 9.23
N LEU A 153 0.22 -10.11 8.92
CA LEU A 153 -0.39 -11.04 7.97
C LEU A 153 -1.73 -11.52 8.51
N HIS A 154 -2.75 -11.43 7.67
CA HIS A 154 -4.11 -11.85 7.97
C HIS A 154 -4.76 -12.47 6.74
N VAL A 155 -5.86 -13.17 6.96
CA VAL A 155 -6.80 -13.54 5.91
C VAL A 155 -8.16 -12.90 6.17
N ASN A 156 -8.88 -12.62 5.09
CA ASN A 156 -10.19 -11.99 5.12
C ASN A 156 -11.26 -13.01 4.73
N SER A 157 -12.02 -13.47 5.73
CA SER A 157 -13.05 -14.48 5.51
C SER A 157 -14.26 -14.30 6.42
N ALA A 158 -15.40 -14.82 5.99
CA ALA A 158 -16.59 -14.94 6.82
C ALA A 158 -16.46 -16.06 7.86
N VAL A 159 -17.42 -16.14 8.78
CA VAL A 159 -17.49 -17.22 9.81
C VAL A 159 -17.56 -18.62 9.17
N ASN A 160 -18.15 -18.74 7.98
CA ASN A 160 -18.24 -20.00 7.25
C ASN A 160 -16.99 -20.32 6.39
N GLY A 161 -15.90 -19.57 6.55
CA GLY A 161 -14.64 -19.75 5.82
C GLY A 161 -14.63 -19.19 4.39
N MET A 162 -15.72 -18.60 3.89
CA MET A 162 -15.74 -17.97 2.57
C MET A 162 -14.84 -16.73 2.56
N GLY A 163 -13.89 -16.68 1.62
CA GLY A 163 -13.01 -15.53 1.41
C GLY A 163 -13.68 -14.34 0.73
N ILE A 164 -12.98 -13.20 0.75
CA ILE A 164 -13.23 -12.09 -0.18
C ILE A 164 -12.20 -12.09 -1.31
N ASP A 165 -12.53 -11.41 -2.40
CA ASP A 165 -11.58 -10.99 -3.41
C ASP A 165 -11.36 -9.49 -3.31
N GLU A 166 -10.11 -9.04 -3.42
CA GLU A 166 -9.74 -7.64 -3.29
C GLU A 166 -9.12 -7.09 -4.57
N VAL A 167 -9.43 -5.82 -4.86
CA VAL A 167 -8.86 -5.04 -5.95
C VAL A 167 -8.56 -3.64 -5.45
N MET A 168 -7.28 -3.32 -5.30
CA MET A 168 -6.79 -2.02 -4.82
C MET A 168 -6.24 -1.23 -6.00
N THR A 169 -6.69 0.02 -6.18
CA THR A 169 -6.17 0.93 -7.20
C THR A 169 -5.50 2.12 -6.53
N ILE A 170 -4.17 2.17 -6.58
CA ILE A 170 -3.36 3.29 -6.08
C ILE A 170 -3.31 4.36 -7.16
N VAL A 171 -3.87 5.54 -6.86
CA VAL A 171 -4.08 6.59 -7.87
C VAL A 171 -3.29 7.87 -7.60
N SER A 172 -2.64 8.00 -6.43
CA SER A 172 -1.68 9.07 -6.15
C SER A 172 -0.71 8.70 -5.04
N GLY A 173 0.43 9.38 -5.04
CA GLY A 173 1.41 9.30 -3.95
C GLY A 173 2.19 7.99 -3.93
N GLY A 174 2.76 7.66 -2.78
CA GLY A 174 3.63 6.51 -2.57
C GLY A 174 5.04 6.91 -2.16
N HIS A 175 5.94 5.94 -1.93
CA HIS A 175 5.76 4.50 -2.18
C HIS A 175 4.68 3.84 -1.31
N TRP A 176 4.21 2.70 -1.77
CA TRP A 176 3.15 1.91 -1.15
C TRP A 176 3.65 0.48 -0.93
N THR A 177 3.34 -0.11 0.22
CA THR A 177 3.87 -1.43 0.59
C THR A 177 2.76 -2.42 0.92
N TRP A 178 2.79 -3.57 0.23
CA TRP A 178 1.94 -4.74 0.51
C TRP A 178 2.81 -5.95 0.85
N PHE A 179 2.24 -6.88 1.59
CA PHE A 179 2.89 -8.17 1.89
C PHE A 179 2.00 -9.30 1.45
N PHE A 180 2.61 -10.34 0.89
CA PHE A 180 1.92 -11.55 0.48
C PHE A 180 2.73 -12.77 0.86
N LEU A 181 2.07 -13.78 1.41
CA LEU A 181 2.69 -15.08 1.60
C LEU A 181 2.81 -15.80 0.27
N LEU A 182 4.05 -16.13 -0.09
CA LEU A 182 4.42 -16.91 -1.26
C LEU A 182 4.59 -18.39 -0.86
N PRO A 183 4.81 -19.31 -1.82
CA PRO A 183 5.21 -20.68 -1.50
C PRO A 183 6.40 -20.76 -0.55
N ASP A 184 6.52 -21.89 0.15
CA ASP A 184 7.60 -22.18 1.10
C ASP A 184 7.71 -21.20 2.27
N ASN A 185 6.58 -20.58 2.63
CA ASN A 185 6.46 -19.65 3.75
C ASN A 185 7.33 -18.38 3.62
N VAL A 186 7.65 -17.99 2.37
CA VAL A 186 8.37 -16.75 2.08
C VAL A 186 7.39 -15.59 2.07
N ILE A 187 7.65 -14.56 2.87
CA ILE A 187 6.86 -13.32 2.87
C ILE A 187 7.47 -12.39 1.83
N GLY A 188 6.73 -12.12 0.76
CA GLY A 188 7.10 -11.14 -0.24
C GLY A 188 6.71 -9.72 0.21
N LYS A 189 7.65 -8.77 0.18
CA LYS A 189 7.42 -7.33 0.36
C LYS A 189 7.29 -6.69 -1.02
N LEU A 190 6.06 -6.35 -1.40
CA LEU A 190 5.75 -5.66 -2.64
C LEU A 190 5.80 -4.15 -2.42
N THR A 191 6.77 -3.48 -3.04
CA THR A 191 6.89 -2.02 -3.04
C THR A 191 6.45 -1.46 -4.39
N LEU A 192 5.41 -0.63 -4.37
CA LEU A 192 4.90 0.07 -5.54
C LEU A 192 5.37 1.53 -5.48
N GLY A 193 6.09 1.94 -6.51
CA GLY A 193 6.67 3.26 -6.62
C GLY A 193 5.63 4.38 -6.77
N HIS A 194 6.10 5.61 -6.65
CA HIS A 194 5.28 6.81 -6.64
C HIS A 194 4.37 6.95 -7.88
N VAL A 195 3.11 7.34 -7.65
CA VAL A 195 2.12 7.67 -8.67
C VAL A 195 1.97 9.19 -8.77
N ASP A 196 2.64 9.75 -9.79
CA ASP A 196 2.51 11.15 -10.19
C ASP A 196 1.26 11.40 -11.04
N ILE A 197 0.89 12.68 -11.18
CA ILE A 197 -0.32 13.12 -11.89
C ILE A 197 -0.33 12.77 -13.39
N ASP A 198 0.85 12.72 -14.00
CA ASP A 198 1.10 12.31 -15.38
C ASP A 198 1.56 10.84 -15.49
N GLY A 199 1.51 10.13 -14.35
CA GLY A 199 1.94 8.75 -14.22
C GLY A 199 0.85 7.74 -14.54
N GLN A 200 1.16 6.49 -14.19
CA GLN A 200 0.21 5.39 -14.23
C GLN A 200 -0.18 5.04 -12.80
N ALA A 201 -1.46 4.78 -12.57
CA ALA A 201 -1.89 4.14 -11.35
C ALA A 201 -1.40 2.70 -11.29
N TRP A 202 -1.29 2.17 -10.08
CA TRP A 202 -1.12 0.74 -9.85
C TRP A 202 -2.46 0.11 -9.51
N ARG A 203 -2.71 -1.10 -10.03
CA ARG A 203 -3.84 -1.92 -9.61
C ARG A 203 -3.36 -3.29 -9.19
N ILE A 204 -3.70 -3.67 -7.96
CA ILE A 204 -3.37 -4.94 -7.34
C ILE A 204 -4.67 -5.73 -7.18
N SER A 205 -4.68 -7.00 -7.57
CA SER A 205 -5.75 -7.95 -7.25
C SER A 205 -5.19 -9.13 -6.48
N TYR A 206 -5.82 -9.50 -5.38
CA TYR A 206 -5.39 -10.59 -4.52
C TYR A 206 -6.58 -11.29 -3.84
N PRO A 207 -6.43 -12.58 -3.47
CA PRO A 207 -7.44 -13.30 -2.71
C PRO A 207 -7.31 -13.00 -1.21
N GLY A 208 -8.45 -12.93 -0.52
CA GLY A 208 -8.50 -12.73 0.93
C GLY A 208 -8.02 -13.95 1.73
N LEU A 209 -8.01 -15.16 1.15
CA LEU A 209 -7.62 -16.40 1.83
C LEU A 209 -6.11 -16.72 1.76
N VAL A 210 -5.32 -15.91 1.07
CA VAL A 210 -3.86 -15.99 1.15
C VAL A 210 -3.39 -15.00 2.21
N PRO A 211 -2.53 -15.38 3.18
CA PRO A 211 -2.03 -14.44 4.17
C PRO A 211 -1.38 -13.22 3.52
N HIS A 212 -1.89 -12.04 3.85
CA HIS A 212 -1.46 -10.78 3.26
C HIS A 212 -1.50 -9.65 4.29
N GLY A 213 -0.87 -8.53 3.95
CA GLY A 213 -0.85 -7.32 4.76
C GLY A 213 -0.55 -6.08 3.92
N GLY A 214 -0.58 -4.92 4.55
CA GLY A 214 -0.20 -3.65 3.97
C GLY A 214 0.40 -2.72 5.01
N PHE A 215 1.32 -1.86 4.58
CA PHE A 215 1.94 -0.85 5.44
C PHE A 215 1.62 0.54 4.92
N LEU A 216 1.01 1.37 5.78
CA LEU A 216 0.59 2.72 5.44
C LEU A 216 1.67 3.71 5.90
N ASP A 217 2.70 3.92 5.07
CA ASP A 217 3.85 4.79 5.37
C ASP A 217 4.06 5.92 4.36
N SER A 218 3.20 6.02 3.35
CA SER A 218 3.27 7.14 2.40
C SER A 218 2.89 8.46 3.05
N ALA A 219 3.67 9.52 2.78
CA ALA A 219 3.41 10.86 3.30
C ALA A 219 2.05 11.43 2.84
N TYR A 220 1.63 11.05 1.62
CA TYR A 220 0.29 11.32 1.09
C TYR A 220 -0.08 10.23 0.08
N GLY A 221 -1.36 10.18 -0.31
CA GLY A 221 -1.78 9.36 -1.44
C GLY A 221 -3.16 8.77 -1.25
N LEU A 222 -3.72 8.31 -2.37
CA LEU A 222 -5.08 7.79 -2.45
C LEU A 222 -5.09 6.36 -2.99
N VAL A 223 -5.84 5.49 -2.33
CA VAL A 223 -6.14 4.14 -2.80
C VAL A 223 -7.65 3.94 -2.90
N VAL A 224 -8.15 3.67 -4.10
CA VAL A 224 -9.54 3.27 -4.33
C VAL A 224 -9.62 1.74 -4.17
N ALA A 225 -10.28 1.31 -3.12
CA ALA A 225 -10.34 -0.08 -2.69
C ALA A 225 -11.69 -0.71 -3.02
N TYR A 226 -11.65 -1.87 -3.65
CA TYR A 226 -12.79 -2.75 -3.85
C TYR A 226 -12.53 -4.07 -3.15
N ALA A 227 -13.57 -4.60 -2.53
CA ALA A 227 -13.62 -6.01 -2.15
C ALA A 227 -15.01 -6.57 -2.45
N HIS A 228 -15.10 -7.87 -2.68
CA HIS A 228 -16.37 -8.55 -2.85
C HIS A 228 -16.32 -10.00 -2.39
N GLY A 229 -17.44 -10.56 -1.94
CA GLY A 229 -17.49 -11.93 -1.41
C GLY A 229 -18.71 -12.15 -0.52
N PRO A 230 -18.58 -12.65 0.71
CA PRO A 230 -19.69 -12.70 1.67
C PRO A 230 -20.22 -11.29 1.99
N LYS A 231 -21.39 -11.19 2.63
CA LYS A 231 -21.93 -9.89 3.07
C LYS A 231 -21.00 -9.21 4.08
N ASN A 232 -20.53 -9.98 5.06
CA ASN A 232 -19.57 -9.53 6.05
C ASN A 232 -18.38 -10.49 6.10
N PHE A 233 -17.21 -9.98 6.46
CA PHE A 233 -16.02 -10.75 6.77
C PHE A 233 -15.35 -10.19 8.03
N VAL A 234 -14.36 -10.91 8.54
CA VAL A 234 -13.45 -10.42 9.57
C VAL A 234 -12.00 -10.65 9.12
N MET A 235 -11.10 -9.81 9.59
CA MET A 235 -9.66 -10.06 9.47
C MET A 235 -9.27 -11.11 10.50
N ARG A 236 -8.69 -12.21 10.05
CA ARG A 236 -8.22 -13.30 10.90
C ARG A 236 -6.71 -13.28 10.96
N TYR A 237 -6.21 -13.09 12.18
CA TYR A 237 -4.78 -13.25 12.52
C TYR A 237 -4.48 -14.66 13.03
N GLU A 238 -5.50 -15.51 13.12
CA GLU A 238 -5.40 -16.92 13.48
C GLU A 238 -6.50 -17.67 12.70
N ASP A 239 -6.11 -18.63 11.88
CA ASP A 239 -7.02 -19.54 11.19
C ASP A 239 -6.25 -20.81 10.80
N PRO A 240 -6.36 -21.92 11.55
CA PRO A 240 -5.59 -23.13 11.28
C PRO A 240 -5.99 -23.84 9.98
N SER A 241 -7.07 -23.40 9.31
CA SER A 241 -7.56 -24.01 8.07
C SER A 241 -6.87 -23.48 6.80
N VAL A 242 -6.14 -22.36 6.90
CA VAL A 242 -5.44 -21.77 5.75
C VAL A 242 -3.98 -22.19 5.68
N LYS A 243 -3.42 -22.19 4.47
CA LYS A 243 -1.99 -22.44 4.28
C LYS A 243 -1.18 -21.28 4.86
N GLY A 244 -0.12 -21.59 5.62
CA GLY A 244 0.73 -20.60 6.28
C GLY A 244 0.11 -19.98 7.53
N ALA A 245 -0.82 -20.70 8.16
CA ALA A 245 -1.51 -20.26 9.38
C ALA A 245 -0.56 -19.85 10.51
N GLU A 246 0.61 -20.50 10.59
CA GLU A 246 1.66 -20.22 11.58
C GLU A 246 2.31 -18.83 11.43
N LEU A 247 2.14 -18.18 10.28
CA LEU A 247 2.63 -16.82 10.04
C LEU A 247 1.55 -15.75 10.21
N LEU A 248 0.28 -16.14 10.37
CA LEU A 248 -0.78 -15.17 10.65
C LEU A 248 -0.52 -14.44 11.97
N GLY A 249 -0.89 -13.15 12.02
CA GLY A 249 -0.62 -12.29 13.15
C GLY A 249 0.82 -11.78 13.25
N THR A 250 1.72 -12.24 12.37
CA THR A 250 3.13 -11.83 12.30
C THR A 250 3.44 -11.12 10.99
N ASN A 251 4.62 -10.52 10.86
CA ASN A 251 5.21 -10.11 9.58
C ASN A 251 6.71 -9.89 9.77
N SER A 252 7.56 -10.64 9.06
CA SER A 252 9.03 -10.54 9.22
C SER A 252 9.61 -9.22 8.72
N TRP A 253 8.85 -8.44 7.95
CA TRP A 253 9.25 -7.12 7.45
C TRP A 253 8.88 -5.98 8.38
N ILE A 254 8.24 -6.25 9.52
CA ILE A 254 7.79 -5.20 10.43
C ILE A 254 8.22 -5.53 11.85
N ASP A 255 8.89 -4.58 12.49
CA ASP A 255 9.12 -4.58 13.92
C ASP A 255 7.88 -4.02 14.63
N PHE A 256 7.21 -4.87 15.40
CA PHE A 256 6.04 -4.52 16.23
C PHE A 256 6.38 -4.32 17.71
N THR A 257 7.66 -4.33 18.10
CA THR A 257 8.07 -4.28 19.52
C THR A 257 8.03 -2.88 20.11
N GLY A 258 8.06 -1.83 19.27
CA GLY A 258 7.98 -0.44 19.69
C GLY A 258 6.54 0.10 19.84
N GLU A 259 6.43 1.38 20.20
CA GLU A 259 5.14 2.08 20.31
C GLU A 259 4.41 2.21 18.97
N SER A 260 5.17 2.37 17.88
CA SER A 260 4.67 2.36 16.51
C SER A 260 5.38 1.28 15.70
N PRO A 261 4.65 0.49 14.88
CA PRO A 261 5.25 -0.46 13.97
C PRO A 261 6.27 0.20 13.03
N LYS A 262 7.38 -0.48 12.75
CA LYS A 262 8.42 0.01 11.84
C LYS A 262 8.67 -0.98 10.72
N LEU A 263 8.61 -0.49 9.49
CA LEU A 263 9.03 -1.26 8.32
C LEU A 263 10.53 -1.51 8.37
N LEU A 264 10.94 -2.73 8.07
CA LEU A 264 12.32 -3.17 7.98
C LEU A 264 12.78 -3.18 6.52
N ASP A 265 14.07 -2.92 6.32
CA ASP A 265 14.73 -2.92 5.02
C ASP A 265 14.86 -4.34 4.42
#